data_AF-A0A537XNQ9-F1
#
_entry.id   AF-A0A537XNQ9-F1
#
_cell.length_a   1.000
_cell.length_b   1.000
_cell.length_c   1.000
_cell.angle_alpha   90.00
_cell.angle_beta   90.00
_cell.angle_gamma   90.00
#
_symmetry.space_group_name_H-M   'P 1'
#
loop_
_entity.id
_entity.type
_entity.pdbx_description
1 polymer ?
#
loop_
_entity_poly.entity_id
_entity_poly.type
_entity_poly.pdbx_seq_one_letter_code
_entity_poly.pdbx_strand_id
1 'polypeptide(L)'
;GVAMAIMWLIVLIPVLAVGEATNVAIGNEYGRRNLKGMKDVQLVSLALTGSYMVTMMLLGLAFWEPLSSFFNKNPEIVAYSTATFRFLAVPYVFFTLGNTLRSLFIGTGKGLYFLIPSTIVNLGIYIPLGILVKTGVFAPSFETLMVLSIAVFSSDLVIVSSLVLRQYRELRKEFPDSPEVVPNPPGDLHPLV
;
A
#
# COMPACT_ATOMS: atom_id res chain seq x y z
N GLY A 1 -18.01 -5.84 10.15
CA GLY A 1 -18.82 -4.64 10.45
C GLY A 1 -18.93 -3.77 9.21
N VAL A 2 -20.03 -3.03 9.05
CA VAL A 2 -20.32 -2.16 7.88
C VAL A 2 -19.16 -1.20 7.57
N ALA A 3 -18.49 -0.71 8.62
CA ALA A 3 -17.24 0.03 8.56
C ALA A 3 -16.14 -0.63 7.71
N MET A 4 -15.86 -1.89 7.98
CA MET A 4 -14.86 -2.68 7.26
C MET A 4 -15.26 -2.86 5.80
N ALA A 5 -16.54 -3.17 5.53
CA ALA A 5 -17.02 -3.40 4.17
C ALA A 5 -16.97 -2.12 3.31
N ILE A 6 -17.42 -0.99 3.85
CA ILE A 6 -17.42 0.30 3.13
C ILE A 6 -15.99 0.80 2.91
N MET A 7 -15.12 0.74 3.93
CA MET A 7 -13.70 1.09 3.76
C MET A 7 -13.03 0.20 2.73
N TRP A 8 -13.23 -1.12 2.81
CA TRP A 8 -12.55 -2.05 1.91
C TRP A 8 -13.05 -1.97 0.47
N LEU A 9 -14.36 -1.84 0.25
CA LEU A 9 -14.90 -1.89 -1.09
C LEU A 9 -14.80 -0.55 -1.81
N ILE A 10 -15.06 0.58 -1.13
CA ILE A 10 -15.14 1.87 -1.83
C ILE A 10 -13.77 2.54 -1.90
N VAL A 11 -12.99 2.46 -0.82
CA VAL A 11 -11.73 3.21 -0.72
C VAL A 11 -10.54 2.41 -1.24
N LEU A 12 -10.47 1.10 -1.03
CA LEU A 12 -9.30 0.32 -1.46
C LEU A 12 -9.35 -0.14 -2.92
N ILE A 13 -10.52 -0.38 -3.49
CA ILE A 13 -10.63 -0.86 -4.88
C ILE A 13 -9.90 0.06 -5.88
N PRO A 14 -10.04 1.40 -5.83
CA PRO A 14 -9.29 2.29 -6.70
C PRO A 14 -7.77 2.15 -6.56
N VAL A 15 -7.28 2.01 -5.32
CA VAL A 15 -5.84 1.81 -5.05
C VAL A 15 -5.36 0.49 -5.63
N LEU A 16 -6.12 -0.60 -5.46
CA LEU A 16 -5.78 -1.90 -6.01
C LEU A 16 -5.80 -1.89 -7.54
N ALA A 17 -6.80 -1.23 -8.14
CA ALA A 17 -6.91 -1.09 -9.59
C ALA A 17 -5.71 -0.34 -10.19
N VAL A 18 -5.27 0.76 -9.55
CA VAL A 18 -4.04 1.47 -9.97
C VAL A 18 -2.81 0.60 -9.76
N GLY A 19 -2.76 -0.21 -8.70
CA GLY A 19 -1.69 -1.19 -8.48
C GLY A 19 -1.56 -2.18 -9.65
N GLU A 20 -2.66 -2.75 -10.12
CA GLU A 20 -2.65 -3.67 -11.27
C GLU A 20 -2.25 -2.98 -12.58
N ALA A 21 -2.74 -1.76 -12.81
CA ALA A 21 -2.30 -0.95 -13.95
C ALA A 21 -0.79 -0.67 -13.90
N THR A 22 -0.26 -0.41 -12.70
CA THR A 22 1.17 -0.17 -12.44
C THR A 22 2.00 -1.43 -12.72
N ASN A 23 1.51 -2.62 -12.35
CA ASN A 23 2.15 -3.91 -12.63
C ASN A 23 2.42 -4.05 -14.14
N VAL A 24 1.39 -3.80 -14.96
CA VAL A 24 1.46 -3.90 -16.42
C VAL A 24 2.39 -2.83 -17.00
N ALA A 25 2.27 -1.58 -16.56
CA ALA A 25 3.10 -0.47 -17.05
C ALA A 25 4.59 -0.69 -16.74
N ILE A 26 4.93 -1.14 -15.53
CA ILE A 26 6.31 -1.51 -15.18
C ILE A 26 6.78 -2.70 -16.01
N GLY A 27 5.93 -3.71 -16.22
CA GLY A 27 6.28 -4.87 -17.05
C GLY A 27 6.61 -4.49 -18.50
N ASN A 28 5.88 -3.54 -19.08
CA ASN A 28 6.16 -3.02 -20.42
C ASN A 28 7.51 -2.29 -20.49
N GLU A 29 7.80 -1.42 -19.51
CA GLU A 29 9.08 -0.71 -19.44
C GLU A 29 10.25 -1.66 -19.14
N TYR A 30 10.02 -2.70 -18.33
CA TYR A 30 10.98 -3.77 -18.10
C TYR A 30 11.31 -4.53 -19.39
N GLY A 31 10.30 -4.87 -20.20
CA GLY A 31 10.50 -5.50 -21.52
C GLY A 31 11.30 -4.62 -22.50
N ARG A 32 11.15 -3.29 -22.39
CA ARG A 32 11.96 -2.30 -23.14
C ARG A 32 13.33 -2.03 -22.53
N ARG A 33 13.69 -2.67 -21.41
CA ARG A 33 14.91 -2.41 -20.63
C ARG A 33 15.04 -0.94 -20.20
N ASN A 34 13.92 -0.24 -20.04
CA ASN A 34 13.88 1.17 -19.70
C ASN A 34 13.77 1.37 -18.18
N LEU A 35 14.91 1.43 -17.50
CA LEU A 35 14.98 1.63 -16.06
C LEU A 35 14.39 2.98 -15.62
N LYS A 36 14.54 4.03 -16.44
CA LYS A 36 13.94 5.34 -16.18
C LYS A 36 12.42 5.25 -16.24
N GLY A 37 11.88 4.65 -17.29
CA GLY A 37 10.44 4.41 -17.45
C GLY A 37 9.85 3.64 -16.26
N MET A 38 10.52 2.59 -15.80
CA MET A 38 10.08 1.84 -14.60
C MET A 38 10.02 2.72 -13.34
N LYS A 39 10.98 3.63 -13.14
CA LYS A 39 10.98 4.56 -12.00
C LYS A 39 9.90 5.63 -12.13
N ASP A 40 9.72 6.18 -13.34
CA ASP A 40 8.74 7.22 -13.61
C ASP A 40 7.32 6.68 -13.40
N VAL A 41 7.02 5.48 -13.93
CA VAL A 41 5.75 4.78 -13.67
C VAL A 41 5.53 4.56 -12.18
N GLN A 42 6.54 4.03 -11.47
CA GLN A 42 6.44 3.77 -10.03
C GLN A 42 6.19 5.06 -9.22
N LEU A 43 6.89 6.16 -9.57
CA LEU A 43 6.78 7.44 -8.88
C LEU A 43 5.41 8.09 -9.11
N VAL A 44 4.93 8.10 -10.35
CA VAL A 44 3.60 8.63 -10.71
C VAL A 44 2.50 7.83 -10.01
N SER A 45 2.60 6.49 -10.03
CA SER A 45 1.63 5.65 -9.33
C SER A 45 1.64 5.87 -7.82
N LEU A 46 2.81 6.03 -7.19
CA LEU A 46 2.91 6.34 -5.76
C LEU A 46 2.32 7.70 -5.41
N ALA A 47 2.56 8.71 -6.25
CA ALA A 47 1.97 10.03 -6.06
C ALA A 47 0.44 9.96 -6.17
N LEU A 48 -0.07 9.26 -7.17
CA LEU A 48 -1.51 9.13 -7.43
C LEU A 48 -2.23 8.35 -6.32
N THR A 49 -1.76 7.15 -5.97
CA THR A 49 -2.39 6.32 -4.93
C THR A 49 -2.20 6.94 -3.54
N GLY A 50 -1.03 7.52 -3.27
CA GLY A 50 -0.73 8.23 -2.04
C GLY A 50 -1.63 9.45 -1.83
N SER A 51 -1.75 10.33 -2.83
CA SER A 51 -2.62 11.51 -2.73
C SER A 51 -4.09 11.13 -2.58
N TYR A 52 -4.54 10.11 -3.31
CA TYR A 52 -5.88 9.58 -3.18
C TYR A 52 -6.15 9.06 -1.75
N MET A 53 -5.26 8.22 -1.21
CA MET A 53 -5.46 7.65 0.13
C MET A 53 -5.37 8.71 1.22
N VAL A 54 -4.47 9.68 1.12
CA VAL A 54 -4.41 10.81 2.07
C VAL A 54 -5.70 11.62 2.02
N THR A 55 -6.26 11.86 0.83
CA THR A 55 -7.55 12.55 0.68
C THR A 55 -8.67 11.78 1.37
N MET A 56 -8.75 10.47 1.15
CA MET A 56 -9.76 9.61 1.77
C MET A 56 -9.60 9.51 3.29
N MET A 57 -8.35 9.50 3.77
CA MET A 57 -8.03 9.57 5.20
C MET A 57 -8.58 10.85 5.82
N LEU A 58 -8.30 12.02 5.23
CA LEU A 58 -8.75 13.32 5.75
C LEU A 58 -10.28 13.43 5.73
N LEU A 59 -10.93 12.98 4.65
CA LEU A 59 -12.40 12.94 4.56
C LEU A 59 -12.99 12.02 5.64
N GLY A 60 -12.41 10.84 5.83
CA GLY A 60 -12.87 9.94 6.89
C GLY A 60 -12.67 10.52 8.29
N LEU A 61 -11.53 11.17 8.58
CA LEU A 61 -11.33 11.79 9.89
C LEU A 61 -12.38 12.86 10.21
N ALA A 62 -12.88 13.57 9.20
CA ALA A 62 -13.93 14.58 9.36
C ALA A 62 -15.36 13.99 9.41
N PHE A 63 -15.66 12.96 8.60
CA PHE A 63 -17.04 12.52 8.33
C PHE A 63 -17.37 11.09 8.76
N TRP A 64 -16.41 10.34 9.32
CA TRP A 64 -16.61 8.91 9.61
C TRP A 64 -17.68 8.63 10.66
N GLU A 65 -17.73 9.41 11.74
CA GLU A 65 -18.70 9.20 12.82
C GLU A 65 -20.16 9.45 12.35
N PRO A 66 -20.48 10.57 11.66
CA PRO A 66 -21.78 10.75 11.01
C PRO A 66 -22.13 9.65 10.00
N LEU A 67 -21.15 9.20 9.20
CA LEU A 67 -21.36 8.12 8.26
C LEU A 67 -21.67 6.80 8.98
N SER A 68 -20.95 6.50 10.05
CA SER A 68 -21.15 5.28 10.83
C SER A 68 -22.48 5.27 11.57
N SER A 69 -22.96 6.42 12.06
CA SER A 69 -24.27 6.55 12.73
C SER A 69 -25.45 6.51 11.75
N PHE A 70 -25.21 6.88 10.48
CA PHE A 70 -26.19 6.68 9.42
C PHE A 70 -26.47 5.18 9.20
N PHE A 71 -25.41 4.36 9.13
CA PHE A 71 -25.52 2.93 8.90
C PHE A 71 -25.81 2.09 10.15
N ASN A 72 -25.56 2.63 11.35
CA ASN A 72 -25.74 1.88 12.58
C ASN A 72 -26.41 2.74 13.66
N LYS A 73 -27.48 2.20 14.25
CA LYS A 73 -28.23 2.86 15.33
C LYS A 73 -27.69 2.56 16.72
N ASN A 74 -26.85 1.53 16.89
CA ASN A 74 -26.24 1.21 18.17
C ASN A 74 -25.02 2.12 18.42
N PRO A 75 -25.04 2.97 19.46
CA PRO A 75 -23.97 3.92 19.75
C PRO A 75 -22.62 3.25 20.07
N GLU A 76 -22.62 2.07 20.69
CA GLU A 76 -21.37 1.34 20.97
C GLU A 76 -20.69 0.89 19.68
N ILE A 77 -21.45 0.42 18.69
CA ILE A 77 -20.89 -0.02 17.41
C ILE A 77 -20.33 1.19 16.63
N VAL A 78 -21.01 2.34 16.69
CA VAL A 78 -20.52 3.59 16.10
C VAL A 78 -19.22 4.04 16.75
N ALA A 79 -19.11 3.94 18.08
CA ALA A 79 -17.89 4.28 18.81
C ALA A 79 -16.72 3.38 18.43
N TYR A 80 -16.90 2.05 18.44
CA TYR A 80 -15.84 1.11 18.02
C TYR A 80 -15.44 1.28 16.55
N SER A 81 -16.41 1.52 15.67
CA SER A 81 -16.17 1.82 14.25
C SER A 81 -15.30 3.07 14.09
N THR A 82 -15.63 4.14 14.80
CA THR A 82 -14.91 5.42 14.74
C THR A 82 -13.51 5.32 15.35
N ALA A 83 -13.37 4.64 16.48
CA ALA A 83 -12.07 4.36 17.08
C ALA A 83 -11.19 3.56 16.12
N THR A 84 -11.73 2.48 15.53
CA THR A 84 -11.01 1.65 14.57
C THR A 84 -10.54 2.47 13.36
N PHE A 85 -11.41 3.31 12.80
CA PHE A 85 -11.03 4.19 11.69
C PHE A 85 -9.86 5.10 12.08
N ARG A 86 -9.94 5.78 13.24
CA ARG A 86 -8.88 6.69 13.70
C ARG A 86 -7.54 5.98 13.91
N PHE A 87 -7.55 4.76 14.44
CA PHE A 87 -6.33 3.96 14.59
C PHE A 87 -5.74 3.50 13.26
N LEU A 88 -6.59 3.14 12.29
CA LEU A 88 -6.14 2.57 11.01
C LEU A 88 -5.95 3.61 9.90
N ALA A 89 -6.41 4.84 10.08
CA ALA A 89 -6.31 5.94 9.12
C ALA A 89 -4.89 6.09 8.52
N VAL A 90 -3.88 6.22 9.38
CA VAL A 90 -2.47 6.32 8.96
C VAL A 90 -1.92 4.98 8.44
N PRO A 91 -2.12 3.83 9.12
CA PRO A 91 -1.72 2.53 8.59
C PRO A 91 -2.21 2.22 7.17
N TYR A 92 -3.40 2.66 6.77
CA TYR A 92 -3.89 2.44 5.40
C TYR A 92 -3.13 3.26 4.35
N VAL A 93 -2.52 4.39 4.73
CA VAL A 93 -1.56 5.10 3.88
C VAL A 93 -0.30 4.24 3.68
N PHE A 94 0.23 3.65 4.75
CA PHE A 94 1.40 2.76 4.66
C PHE A 94 1.10 1.53 3.80
N PHE A 95 -0.07 0.92 3.99
CA PHE A 95 -0.57 -0.16 3.15
C PHE A 95 -0.60 0.24 1.67
N THR A 96 -1.16 1.41 1.36
CA THR A 96 -1.26 1.90 -0.02
C THR A 96 0.10 2.05 -0.68
N LEU A 97 1.03 2.72 0.00
CA LEU A 97 2.39 2.91 -0.50
C LEU A 97 3.11 1.56 -0.67
N GLY A 98 3.01 0.68 0.33
CA GLY A 98 3.60 -0.66 0.28
C GLY A 98 3.02 -1.50 -0.86
N ASN A 99 1.70 -1.44 -1.08
CA ASN A 99 1.04 -2.15 -2.18
C ASN A 99 1.51 -1.62 -3.54
N THR A 100 1.56 -0.30 -3.73
CA THR A 100 2.05 0.28 -4.98
C THR A 100 3.54 -0.01 -5.21
N LEU A 101 4.38 -0.03 -4.17
CA LEU A 101 5.80 -0.41 -4.27
C LEU A 101 6.00 -1.86 -4.73
N ARG A 102 5.11 -2.77 -4.32
CA ARG A 102 5.17 -4.18 -4.74
C ARG A 102 4.94 -4.38 -6.23
N SER A 103 4.35 -3.40 -6.93
CA SER A 103 4.16 -3.47 -8.37
C SER A 103 5.45 -3.65 -9.15
N LEU A 104 6.58 -3.17 -8.62
CA LEU A 104 7.89 -3.44 -9.21
C LEU A 104 8.22 -4.94 -9.25
N PHE A 105 7.95 -5.68 -8.18
CA PHE A 105 8.26 -7.11 -8.13
C PHE A 105 7.37 -7.91 -9.08
N ILE A 106 6.09 -7.56 -9.14
CA ILE A 106 5.12 -8.22 -10.03
C ILE A 106 5.47 -7.91 -11.49
N GLY A 107 5.66 -6.63 -11.83
CA GLY A 107 5.98 -6.19 -13.19
C GLY A 107 7.29 -6.77 -13.73
N THR A 108 8.28 -6.99 -12.87
CA THR A 108 9.57 -7.61 -13.25
C THR A 108 9.61 -9.14 -13.11
N GLY A 109 8.50 -9.79 -12.74
CA GLY A 109 8.43 -11.25 -12.58
C GLY A 109 9.13 -11.80 -11.33
N LYS A 110 9.58 -10.94 -10.40
CA LYS A 110 10.26 -11.33 -9.15
C LYS A 110 9.30 -11.56 -7.99
N GLY A 111 8.28 -12.40 -8.20
CA GLY A 111 7.23 -12.69 -7.22
C GLY A 111 7.73 -13.22 -5.87
N LEU A 112 8.92 -13.81 -5.78
CA LEU A 112 9.49 -14.25 -4.50
C LEU A 112 9.73 -13.07 -3.52
N TYR A 113 10.06 -11.88 -4.01
CA TYR A 113 10.20 -10.69 -3.16
C TYR A 113 8.87 -10.25 -2.56
N PHE A 114 7.75 -10.56 -3.21
CA PHE A 114 6.42 -10.30 -2.69
C PHE A 114 6.07 -11.22 -1.51
N LEU A 115 6.60 -12.45 -1.50
CA LEU A 115 6.33 -13.44 -0.45
C LEU A 115 7.04 -13.10 0.87
N ILE A 116 8.25 -12.52 0.82
CA ILE A 116 9.08 -12.27 2.01
C ILE A 116 8.34 -11.46 3.09
N PRO A 117 7.75 -10.27 2.81
CA PRO A 117 7.01 -9.54 3.82
C PRO A 117 5.79 -10.29 4.32
N SER A 118 5.06 -10.97 3.42
CA SER A 118 3.86 -11.73 3.76
C SER A 118 4.18 -12.87 4.73
N THR A 119 5.29 -13.58 4.51
CA THR A 119 5.75 -14.65 5.40
C THR A 119 6.15 -14.09 6.77
N ILE A 120 6.94 -13.02 6.81
CA ILE A 120 7.40 -12.42 8.07
C ILE A 120 6.22 -11.94 8.91
N VAL A 121 5.27 -11.23 8.30
CA VAL A 121 4.13 -10.67 9.02
C VAL A 121 3.13 -11.77 9.40
N ASN A 122 2.70 -12.60 8.46
CA ASN A 122 1.64 -13.57 8.71
C ASN A 122 2.13 -14.76 9.56
N LEU A 123 3.27 -15.34 9.20
CA LEU A 123 3.79 -16.50 9.95
C LEU A 123 4.59 -16.07 11.18
N GLY A 124 5.31 -14.95 11.11
CA GLY A 124 6.16 -14.51 12.22
C GLY A 124 5.43 -13.73 13.31
N ILE A 125 4.32 -13.05 13.01
CA ILE A 125 3.59 -12.22 13.98
C ILE A 125 2.21 -12.81 14.27
N TYR A 126 1.36 -12.98 13.24
CA TYR A 126 -0.05 -13.34 13.48
C TYR A 126 -0.24 -14.78 13.97
N ILE A 127 0.54 -15.76 13.47
CA ILE A 127 0.43 -17.16 13.95
C ILE A 127 0.85 -17.31 15.42
N PRO A 128 2.04 -16.87 15.86
CA PRO A 128 2.44 -16.95 17.26
C PRO A 128 1.47 -16.23 18.19
N LEU A 129 1.00 -15.05 17.79
CA LEU A 129 -0.01 -14.32 18.53
C LEU A 129 -1.31 -15.11 18.67
N GLY A 130 -1.80 -15.70 17.58
CA GLY A 130 -2.99 -16.56 17.60
C GLY A 130 -2.84 -17.76 18.54
N ILE A 131 -1.65 -18.35 18.62
CA ILE A 131 -1.35 -19.44 19.57
C ILE A 131 -1.37 -18.92 21.02
N LEU A 132 -0.74 -17.77 21.30
CA LEU A 132 -0.74 -17.16 22.64
C LEU A 132 -2.16 -16.81 23.13
N VAL A 133 -3.01 -16.34 22.21
CA VAL A 133 -4.42 -16.08 22.49
C VAL A 133 -5.18 -17.37 22.76
N LYS A 134 -5.03 -18.37 21.90
CA LYS A 134 -5.74 -19.65 22.03
C LYS A 134 -5.33 -20.42 23.29
N THR A 135 -4.09 -20.29 23.72
CA THR A 135 -3.57 -20.94 24.95
C THR A 135 -3.91 -20.17 26.22
N GLY A 136 -4.57 -19.01 26.12
CA GLY A 136 -4.95 -18.19 27.27
C GLY A 136 -3.80 -17.44 27.92
N VAL A 137 -2.58 -17.53 27.37
CA VAL A 137 -1.38 -16.83 27.84
C VAL A 137 -1.50 -15.32 27.59
N PHE A 138 -2.25 -14.94 26.55
CA PHE A 138 -2.42 -13.55 26.16
C PHE A 138 -3.89 -13.22 25.83
N ALA A 139 -4.45 -12.22 26.50
CA ALA A 139 -5.79 -11.71 26.20
C ALA A 139 -5.67 -10.28 25.65
N PRO A 140 -5.60 -10.09 24.31
CA PRO A 140 -5.43 -8.77 23.73
C PRO A 140 -6.69 -7.93 23.91
N SER A 141 -6.52 -6.71 24.42
CA SER A 141 -7.56 -5.69 24.37
C SER A 141 -7.71 -5.13 22.95
N PHE A 142 -8.80 -4.39 22.72
CA PHE A 142 -9.01 -3.67 21.47
C PHE A 142 -7.81 -2.76 21.13
N GLU A 143 -7.32 -1.99 22.10
CA GLU A 143 -6.18 -1.08 21.91
C GLU A 143 -4.91 -1.84 21.54
N THR A 144 -4.64 -2.97 22.19
CA THR A 144 -3.49 -3.82 21.88
C THR A 144 -3.51 -4.29 20.42
N LEU A 145 -4.68 -4.70 19.91
CA LEU A 145 -4.82 -5.10 18.50
C LEU A 145 -4.63 -3.93 17.54
N MET A 146 -5.10 -2.74 17.89
CA MET A 146 -4.92 -1.53 17.07
C MET A 146 -3.45 -1.11 17.01
N VAL A 147 -2.75 -1.08 18.15
CA VAL A 147 -1.31 -0.77 18.21
C VAL A 147 -0.50 -1.80 17.43
N LEU A 148 -0.81 -3.08 17.58
CA LEU A 148 -0.18 -4.14 16.81
C LEU A 148 -0.40 -3.94 15.31
N SER A 149 -1.61 -3.56 14.88
CA SER A 149 -1.91 -3.31 13.47
C SER A 149 -1.03 -2.19 12.91
N ILE A 150 -0.88 -1.08 13.64
CA ILE A 150 0.02 0.02 13.26
C ILE A 150 1.46 -0.49 13.10
N ALA A 151 1.95 -1.28 14.06
CA ALA A 151 3.30 -1.84 14.02
C ALA A 151 3.51 -2.76 12.81
N VAL A 152 2.51 -3.58 12.47
CA VAL A 152 2.53 -4.48 11.32
C VAL A 152 2.59 -3.69 10.01
N PHE A 153 1.70 -2.73 9.78
CA PHE A 153 1.70 -1.94 8.55
C PHE A 153 2.98 -1.11 8.38
N SER A 154 3.51 -0.57 9.49
CA SER A 154 4.77 0.17 9.48
C SER A 154 5.94 -0.74 9.12
N SER A 155 6.00 -1.93 9.73
CA SER A 155 7.05 -2.93 9.45
C SER A 155 6.99 -3.42 8.00
N ASP A 156 5.79 -3.68 7.49
CA ASP A 156 5.58 -4.09 6.10
C ASP A 156 6.11 -3.05 5.11
N LEU A 157 5.78 -1.78 5.32
CA LEU A 157 6.26 -0.68 4.48
C LEU A 157 7.79 -0.58 4.49
N VAL A 158 8.41 -0.71 5.66
CA VAL A 158 9.88 -0.68 5.81
C VAL A 158 10.52 -1.84 5.05
N ILE A 159 10.00 -3.06 5.23
CA ILE A 159 10.52 -4.26 4.54
C ILE A 159 10.38 -4.07 3.03
N VAL A 160 9.19 -3.73 2.53
CA VAL A 160 8.93 -3.54 1.10
C VAL A 160 9.83 -2.46 0.51
N SER A 161 9.94 -1.30 1.16
CA SER A 161 10.79 -0.20 0.70
C SER A 161 12.25 -0.65 0.59
N SER A 162 12.75 -1.41 1.58
CA SER A 162 14.11 -1.95 1.56
C SER A 162 14.34 -2.94 0.40
N LEU A 163 13.35 -3.79 0.11
CA LEU A 163 13.41 -4.76 -0.98
C LEU A 163 13.32 -4.07 -2.35
N VAL A 164 12.52 -3.02 -2.49
CA VAL A 164 12.43 -2.23 -3.72
C VAL A 164 13.74 -1.53 -4.02
N LEU A 165 14.37 -0.93 -3.00
CA LEU A 165 15.70 -0.34 -3.15
C LEU A 165 16.75 -1.36 -3.60
N ARG A 166 16.72 -2.58 -3.03
CA ARG A 166 17.58 -3.68 -3.47
C ARG A 166 17.27 -4.07 -4.92
N GLN A 167 16.00 -4.19 -5.28
CA GLN A 167 15.60 -4.57 -6.63
C GLN A 167 16.03 -3.55 -7.69
N TYR A 168 15.86 -2.25 -7.43
CA TYR A 168 16.37 -1.23 -8.35
C TYR A 168 17.91 -1.25 -8.47
N ARG A 169 18.64 -1.61 -7.42
CA ARG A 169 20.11 -1.79 -7.50
C ARG A 169 20.48 -2.96 -8.41
N GLU A 170 19.74 -4.07 -8.33
CA GLU A 170 19.96 -5.22 -9.22
C GLU A 170 19.60 -4.88 -10.67
N LEU A 171 18.45 -4.23 -10.91
CA LEU A 171 18.04 -3.79 -12.25
C LEU A 171 19.04 -2.80 -12.88
N ARG A 172 19.70 -1.95 -12.09
CA ARG A 172 20.75 -1.06 -12.59
C ARG A 172 21.98 -1.82 -13.07
N LYS A 173 22.34 -2.92 -12.41
CA LYS A 173 23.45 -3.80 -12.86
C LYS A 173 23.07 -4.57 -14.12
N GLU A 174 21.80 -4.94 -14.25
CA GLU A 174 21.27 -5.67 -15.40
C GLU A 174 21.13 -4.79 -16.65
N PHE A 175 20.83 -3.50 -16.48
CA PHE A 175 20.66 -2.52 -17.57
C PHE A 175 21.65 -1.35 -17.48
N PRO A 176 22.97 -1.59 -17.69
CA PRO A 176 24.00 -0.55 -17.56
C PRO A 176 23.87 0.57 -18.62
N ASP A 177 23.37 0.24 -19.83
CA ASP A 177 23.23 1.19 -20.95
C ASP A 177 21.85 1.89 -20.99
N SER A 178 21.03 1.75 -19.94
CA SER A 178 19.76 2.49 -19.89
C SER A 178 20.05 3.99 -19.92
N PRO A 179 19.41 4.78 -20.81
CA PRO A 179 19.77 6.17 -21.02
C PRO A 179 19.72 6.95 -19.70
N GLU A 180 20.89 7.32 -19.21
CA GLU A 180 21.01 8.22 -18.06
C GLU A 180 20.40 9.56 -18.47
N VAL A 181 19.60 10.12 -17.56
CA VAL A 181 18.79 11.35 -17.69
C VAL A 181 19.30 12.30 -18.80
N VAL A 182 18.69 12.22 -19.97
CA VAL A 182 18.62 13.39 -20.86
C VAL A 182 17.40 14.17 -20.39
N PRO A 183 17.55 15.40 -19.83
CA PRO A 183 16.42 16.28 -19.61
C PRO A 183 15.71 16.46 -20.94
N ASN A 184 14.39 16.33 -20.98
CA ASN A 184 13.66 16.74 -22.18
C ASN A 184 14.07 18.19 -22.48
N PRO A 185 14.55 18.50 -23.70
CA PRO A 185 14.70 19.89 -24.08
C PRO A 185 13.34 20.57 -23.91
N PRO A 186 13.28 21.79 -23.35
CA PRO A 186 12.03 22.51 -23.21
C PRO A 186 11.54 22.89 -24.61
N GLY A 187 10.57 22.13 -25.12
CA GLY A 187 9.88 22.44 -26.36
C GLY A 187 9.91 21.29 -27.36
N ASP A 188 8.87 20.48 -27.32
CA ASP A 188 8.20 20.02 -28.53
C ASP A 188 6.71 19.88 -28.20
N LEU A 189 6.03 21.03 -28.26
CA LEU A 189 4.59 21.08 -28.46
C LEU A 189 4.34 20.50 -29.86
N HIS A 190 4.06 19.20 -29.93
CA HIS A 190 3.45 18.65 -31.15
C HIS A 190 2.15 19.42 -31.42
N PRO A 191 1.97 19.99 -32.63
CA PRO A 191 0.67 20.53 -32.99
C PRO A 191 -0.32 19.37 -33.07
N LEU A 192 -1.40 19.47 -32.30
CA LEU A 192 -2.58 18.65 -32.46
C LEU A 192 -3.09 18.87 -33.89
N VAL A 193 -2.92 17.87 -34.75
CA VAL A 193 -3.62 17.74 -36.03
C VAL A 193 -4.51 16.51 -35.93
#